data_AF-A0A535EY25-F1
#
_entry.id   AF-A0A535EY25-F1
#
_cell.length_a   1.000
_cell.length_b   1.000
_cell.length_c   1.000
_cell.angle_alpha   90.00
_cell.angle_beta   90.00
_cell.angle_gamma   90.00
#
_symmetry.space_group_name_H-M   'P 1'
#
loop_
_entity.id
_entity.type
_entity.pdbx_description
1 polymer ?
#
loop_
_entity_poly.entity_id
_entity_poly.type
_entity_poly.pdbx_seq_one_letter_code
_entity_poly.pdbx_strand_id
1 'polypeptide(L)'
;PRLPWRRSSASCKLEEFPVKEPPGPGSVAWRVNREAALLLGGGRALLMQIGHPKVAAGVAEHSDFQRDPLARLNRTLELSLALSFGTAAEIRSAARQINRVHERVAGDDYSALAPDLLLWVHATLIDSAILTYRTFVAPLSPAEADDYYQQTKRVGSLLGIPHPHFPRRFADFQAYLEAMLAGPVQPDATGRRLAAAVLRP
;
A
#
# COMPACT_ATOMS: atom_id res chain seq x y z
N PRO A 1 15.28 35.71 -4.03
CA PRO A 1 13.96 35.57 -4.71
C PRO A 1 13.32 34.24 -4.31
N ARG A 2 12.07 34.26 -3.84
CA ARG A 2 11.43 33.21 -3.02
C ARG A 2 11.06 31.97 -3.85
N LEU A 3 11.39 30.77 -3.34
CA LEU A 3 10.92 29.47 -3.86
C LEU A 3 9.42 29.26 -3.54
N PRO A 4 8.64 28.58 -4.39
CA PRO A 4 7.18 28.70 -4.43
C PRO A 4 6.40 27.79 -3.47
N TRP A 5 7.03 27.12 -2.51
CA TRP A 5 6.35 26.19 -1.59
C TRP A 5 5.56 26.88 -0.45
N ARG A 6 5.16 28.15 -0.62
CA ARG A 6 4.26 28.83 0.33
C ARG A 6 2.93 28.07 0.38
N ARG A 7 2.69 27.48 1.55
CA ARG A 7 1.41 27.05 2.13
C ARG A 7 0.20 27.60 1.38
N SER A 8 -0.33 26.81 0.45
CA SER A 8 -1.74 26.88 0.12
C SER A 8 -2.43 25.92 1.08
N SER A 9 -3.01 26.47 2.14
CA SER A 9 -4.01 25.79 2.98
C SER A 9 -5.34 25.71 2.24
N ALA A 10 -5.33 25.22 0.99
CA ALA A 10 -6.52 24.74 0.34
C ALA A 10 -6.72 23.34 0.91
N SER A 11 -7.68 23.19 1.81
CA SER A 11 -8.24 21.89 2.14
C SER A 11 -8.77 21.31 0.83
N CYS A 12 -7.94 20.48 0.18
CA CYS A 12 -8.43 19.51 -0.77
C CYS A 12 -9.31 18.60 0.09
N LYS A 13 -10.61 18.92 0.10
CA LYS A 13 -11.62 18.04 0.66
C LYS A 13 -11.37 16.72 -0.06
N LEU A 14 -10.81 15.74 0.65
CA LEU A 14 -10.92 14.35 0.25
C LEU A 14 -12.42 14.18 0.06
N GLU A 15 -12.88 14.15 -1.20
CA GLU A 15 -14.28 13.81 -1.47
C GLU A 15 -14.48 12.48 -0.76
N GLU A 16 -15.32 12.48 0.27
CA GLU A 16 -15.69 11.28 0.98
C GLU A 16 -16.30 10.36 -0.06
N PHE A 17 -15.49 9.44 -0.58
CA PHE A 17 -16.00 8.34 -1.36
C PHE A 17 -17.06 7.71 -0.47
N PRO A 18 -18.35 7.68 -0.89
CA PRO A 18 -19.31 6.89 -0.15
C PRO A 18 -18.74 5.49 -0.19
N VAL A 19 -18.33 4.97 0.97
CA VAL A 19 -18.01 3.55 1.13
C VAL A 19 -19.36 2.85 0.97
N LYS A 20 -19.86 2.79 -0.26
CA LYS A 20 -20.81 1.78 -0.70
C LYS A 20 -20.15 0.48 -0.28
N GLU A 21 -20.91 -0.28 0.51
CA GLU A 21 -20.53 -1.41 1.34
C GLU A 21 -19.18 -2.05 0.98
N PRO A 22 -18.33 -2.34 1.98
CA PRO A 22 -17.06 -2.99 1.72
C PRO A 22 -17.26 -4.28 0.93
N PRO A 23 -16.29 -4.69 0.09
CA PRO A 23 -16.42 -5.88 -0.73
C PRO A 23 -16.87 -7.05 0.15
N GLY A 24 -18.08 -7.56 -0.07
CA GLY A 24 -18.66 -8.61 0.76
C GLY A 24 -18.16 -10.01 0.39
N PRO A 25 -18.66 -11.07 1.05
CA PRO A 25 -18.25 -12.46 0.82
C PRO A 25 -18.29 -12.96 -0.63
N GLY A 26 -19.12 -12.36 -1.49
CA GLY A 26 -19.20 -12.70 -2.92
C GLY A 26 -18.21 -11.97 -3.84
N SER A 27 -17.38 -11.08 -3.30
CA SER A 27 -16.44 -10.27 -4.08
C SER A 27 -15.11 -10.97 -4.33
N VAL A 28 -14.42 -10.60 -5.42
CA VAL A 28 -13.08 -11.10 -5.71
C VAL A 28 -12.08 -10.69 -4.62
N ALA A 29 -12.15 -9.46 -4.10
CA ALA A 29 -11.28 -9.01 -3.01
C ALA A 29 -11.45 -9.85 -1.74
N TRP A 30 -12.69 -10.19 -1.36
CA TRP A 30 -12.93 -11.06 -0.21
C TRP A 30 -12.34 -12.46 -0.43
N ARG A 31 -12.57 -13.04 -1.62
CA ARG A 31 -12.03 -14.37 -1.97
C ARG A 31 -10.51 -14.40 -2.00
N VAL A 32 -9.84 -13.35 -2.47
CA VAL A 32 -8.38 -13.30 -2.53
C VAL A 32 -7.80 -13.04 -1.13
N ASN A 33 -8.30 -12.02 -0.43
CA ASN A 33 -7.71 -11.56 0.82
C ASN A 33 -7.89 -12.54 1.98
N ARG A 34 -8.83 -13.50 1.89
CA ARG A 34 -9.09 -14.48 2.97
C ARG A 34 -8.04 -15.59 3.04
N GLU A 35 -7.18 -15.67 2.03
CA GLU A 35 -6.21 -16.75 1.90
C GLU A 35 -4.96 -16.46 2.71
N ALA A 36 -4.65 -17.31 3.69
CA ALA A 36 -3.43 -17.20 4.50
C ALA A 36 -2.15 -17.29 3.64
N ALA A 37 -2.24 -17.91 2.45
CA ALA A 37 -1.14 -17.98 1.48
C ALA A 37 -0.58 -16.59 1.11
N LEU A 38 -1.39 -15.53 1.17
CA LEU A 38 -0.93 -14.16 0.88
C LEU A 38 0.22 -13.69 1.78
N LEU A 39 0.35 -14.27 2.98
CA LEU A 39 1.48 -13.99 3.89
C LEU A 39 2.84 -14.30 3.24
N LEU A 40 2.91 -15.29 2.34
CA LEU A 40 4.12 -15.63 1.60
C LEU A 40 4.58 -14.48 0.68
N GLY A 41 3.65 -13.63 0.24
CA GLY A 41 3.94 -12.44 -0.56
C GLY A 41 4.37 -11.21 0.24
N GLY A 42 4.25 -11.23 1.57
CA GLY A 42 4.52 -10.07 2.43
C GLY A 42 5.97 -9.59 2.34
N GLY A 43 6.93 -10.51 2.37
CA GLY A 43 8.35 -10.18 2.22
C GLY A 43 8.67 -9.54 0.87
N ARG A 44 8.04 -10.03 -0.21
CA ARG A 44 8.17 -9.45 -1.56
C ARG A 44 7.64 -8.02 -1.60
N ALA A 45 6.44 -7.77 -1.05
CA ALA A 45 5.86 -6.43 -1.00
C ALA A 45 6.80 -5.47 -0.25
N LEU A 46 7.32 -5.87 0.91
CA LEU A 46 8.27 -5.06 1.69
C LEU A 46 9.56 -4.76 0.92
N LEU A 47 10.14 -5.74 0.24
CA LEU A 47 11.34 -5.55 -0.59
C LEU A 47 11.10 -4.55 -1.74
N MET A 48 9.94 -4.62 -2.40
CA MET A 48 9.57 -3.65 -3.43
C MET A 48 9.37 -2.25 -2.84
N GLN A 49 8.73 -2.14 -1.67
CA GLN A 49 8.51 -0.86 -0.99
C GLN A 49 9.84 -0.15 -0.69
N ILE A 50 10.74 -0.83 0.03
CA ILE A 50 12.06 -0.28 0.41
C ILE A 50 13.04 -0.20 -0.77
N GLY A 51 12.68 -0.72 -1.94
CA GLY A 51 13.41 -0.47 -3.18
C GLY A 51 13.30 0.98 -3.65
N HIS A 52 12.27 1.71 -3.22
CA HIS A 52 12.15 3.14 -3.48
C HIS A 52 12.89 3.95 -2.39
N PRO A 53 13.90 4.78 -2.73
CA PRO A 53 14.74 5.48 -1.75
C PRO A 53 13.97 6.26 -0.69
N LYS A 54 12.94 7.02 -1.10
CA LYS A 54 12.10 7.79 -0.18
C LYS A 54 11.28 6.93 0.79
N VAL A 55 10.85 5.74 0.37
CA VAL A 55 10.15 4.81 1.27
C VAL A 55 11.15 4.16 2.21
N ALA A 56 12.34 3.81 1.73
CA ALA A 56 13.42 3.28 2.56
C ALA A 56 13.84 4.28 3.66
N ALA A 57 13.96 5.57 3.32
CA ALA A 57 14.23 6.64 4.29
C ALA A 57 13.12 6.72 5.34
N GLY A 58 11.85 6.78 4.92
CA GLY A 58 10.70 6.78 5.83
C GLY A 58 10.64 5.59 6.78
N VAL A 59 10.98 4.39 6.29
CA VAL A 59 11.06 3.19 7.13
C VAL A 59 12.24 3.28 8.11
N ALA A 60 13.42 3.68 7.64
CA ALA A 60 14.62 3.73 8.48
C ALA A 60 14.53 4.78 9.60
N GLU A 61 13.87 5.90 9.35
CA GLU A 61 13.78 7.03 10.29
C GLU A 61 12.61 6.92 11.26
N HIS A 62 11.53 6.21 10.88
CA HIS A 62 10.27 6.22 11.64
C HIS A 62 9.71 4.82 11.98
N SER A 63 10.41 3.73 11.67
CA SER A 63 9.92 2.37 11.94
C SER A 63 10.82 1.57 12.88
N ASP A 64 10.20 0.98 13.90
CA ASP A 64 10.83 -0.03 14.77
C ASP A 64 10.81 -1.44 14.15
N PHE A 65 10.58 -1.59 12.84
CA PHE A 65 10.43 -2.89 12.17
C PHE A 65 11.58 -3.86 12.47
N GLN A 66 12.82 -3.36 12.60
CA GLN A 66 13.99 -4.20 12.92
C GLN A 66 14.07 -4.60 14.39
N ARG A 67 13.40 -3.86 15.30
CA ARG A 67 13.47 -4.09 16.75
C ARG A 67 12.38 -5.05 17.23
N ASP A 68 11.19 -4.97 16.63
CA ASP A 68 10.06 -5.85 16.97
C ASP A 68 9.25 -6.25 15.71
N PRO A 69 9.80 -7.14 14.88
CA PRO A 69 9.19 -7.53 13.61
C PRO A 69 7.87 -8.26 13.79
N LEU A 70 7.72 -9.07 14.86
CA LEU A 70 6.50 -9.84 15.12
C LEU A 70 5.35 -8.96 15.60
N ALA A 71 5.57 -8.04 16.55
CA ALA A 71 4.53 -7.10 16.95
C ALA A 71 4.15 -6.16 15.79
N ARG A 72 5.12 -5.76 14.97
CA ARG A 72 4.87 -4.97 13.77
C ARG A 72 4.01 -5.74 12.78
N LEU A 73 4.33 -7.00 12.51
CA LEU A 73 3.54 -7.86 11.63
C LEU A 73 2.11 -8.02 12.15
N ASN A 74 1.93 -8.36 13.42
CA ASN A 74 0.60 -8.50 14.02
C ASN A 74 -0.27 -7.25 13.85
N ARG A 75 0.29 -6.06 14.13
CA ARG A 75 -0.43 -4.79 13.93
C ARG A 75 -0.80 -4.55 12.46
N THR A 76 0.11 -4.86 11.54
CA THR A 76 -0.17 -4.75 10.10
C THR A 76 -1.27 -5.73 9.67
N LEU A 77 -1.26 -6.96 10.18
CA LEU A 77 -2.28 -7.96 9.88
C LEU A 77 -3.65 -7.55 10.42
N GLU A 78 -3.72 -7.13 11.69
CA GLU A 78 -4.97 -6.63 12.30
C GLU A 78 -5.61 -5.52 11.46
N LEU A 79 -4.82 -4.52 11.06
CA LEU A 79 -5.31 -3.40 10.25
C LEU A 79 -5.69 -3.86 8.83
N SER A 80 -4.92 -4.75 8.21
CA SER A 80 -5.20 -5.27 6.86
C SER A 80 -6.46 -6.12 6.82
N LEU A 81 -6.68 -6.95 7.85
CA LEU A 81 -7.90 -7.73 8.04
C LEU A 81 -9.10 -6.82 8.28
N ALA A 82 -8.96 -5.80 9.14
CA ALA A 82 -10.02 -4.81 9.36
C ALA A 82 -10.39 -4.07 8.07
N LEU A 83 -9.40 -3.69 7.24
CA LEU A 83 -9.65 -3.06 5.94
C LEU A 83 -10.32 -3.99 4.91
N SER A 84 -10.09 -5.30 5.02
CA SER A 84 -10.59 -6.29 4.06
C SER A 84 -11.95 -6.87 4.45
N PHE A 85 -12.21 -7.05 5.74
CA PHE A 85 -13.34 -7.84 6.26
C PHE A 85 -14.18 -7.09 7.30
N GLY A 86 -13.73 -5.93 7.76
CA GLY A 86 -14.43 -5.17 8.77
C GLY A 86 -15.73 -4.56 8.27
N THR A 87 -16.58 -4.20 9.22
CA THR A 87 -17.70 -3.29 9.02
C THR A 87 -17.19 -1.93 8.50
N ALA A 88 -18.10 -1.13 7.92
CA ALA A 88 -17.74 0.22 7.47
C ALA A 88 -17.16 1.09 8.60
N ALA A 89 -17.55 0.86 9.86
CA ALA A 89 -16.99 1.56 11.02
C ALA A 89 -15.56 1.12 11.33
N GLU A 90 -15.28 -0.19 11.32
CA GLU A 90 -13.95 -0.77 11.55
C GLU A 90 -12.97 -0.36 10.44
N ILE A 91 -13.40 -0.42 9.18
CA ILE A 91 -12.61 0.03 8.03
C ILE A 91 -12.20 1.50 8.17
N ARG A 92 -13.16 2.39 8.49
CA ARG A 92 -12.85 3.80 8.73
C ARG A 92 -11.92 4.00 9.92
N SER A 93 -12.06 3.18 10.97
CA SER A 93 -11.18 3.24 12.15
C SER A 93 -9.76 2.83 11.80
N ALA A 94 -9.58 1.71 11.11
CA ALA A 94 -8.29 1.21 10.65
C ALA A 94 -7.60 2.23 9.72
N ALA A 95 -8.33 2.78 8.74
CA ALA A 95 -7.81 3.81 7.86
C ALA A 95 -7.34 5.06 8.64
N ARG A 96 -8.14 5.56 9.59
CA ARG A 96 -7.73 6.69 10.45
C ARG A 96 -6.50 6.38 11.30
N GLN A 97 -6.35 5.14 11.75
CA GLN A 97 -5.18 4.73 12.53
C GLN A 97 -3.91 4.71 11.66
N ILE A 98 -4.00 4.18 10.44
CA ILE A 98 -2.90 4.19 9.48
C ILE A 98 -2.52 5.62 9.11
N ASN A 99 -3.50 6.46 8.77
CA ASN A 99 -3.25 7.85 8.37
C ASN A 99 -2.59 8.65 9.50
N ARG A 100 -3.01 8.47 10.76
CA ARG A 100 -2.36 9.09 11.94
C ARG A 100 -0.89 8.68 12.14
N VAL A 101 -0.50 7.49 11.68
CA VAL A 101 0.90 7.08 11.65
C VAL A 101 1.61 7.77 10.49
N HIS A 102 1.05 7.73 9.28
CA HIS A 102 1.64 8.35 8.09
C HIS A 102 1.83 9.87 8.23
N GLU A 103 0.97 10.57 8.96
CA GLU A 103 1.12 12.00 9.31
C GLU A 103 2.46 12.33 9.99
N ARG A 104 3.08 11.35 10.67
CA ARG A 104 4.34 11.53 11.41
C ARG A 104 5.56 11.03 10.65
N VAL A 105 5.36 10.43 9.47
CA VAL A 105 6.43 9.85 8.65
C VAL A 105 6.74 10.84 7.53
N ALA A 106 7.70 11.72 7.79
CA ALA A 106 8.15 12.72 6.85
C ALA A 106 9.59 13.15 7.21
N GLY A 107 10.39 13.35 6.17
CA GLY A 107 11.74 13.89 6.25
C GLY A 107 11.93 15.06 5.28
N ASP A 108 13.18 15.42 5.02
CA ASP A 108 13.50 16.60 4.23
C ASP A 108 12.98 16.54 2.77
N ASP A 109 12.95 15.35 2.17
CA ASP A 109 12.59 15.15 0.75
C ASP A 109 11.43 14.16 0.53
N TYR A 110 10.80 13.67 1.59
CA TYR A 110 9.70 12.71 1.52
C TYR A 110 8.60 12.96 2.55
N SER A 111 7.39 12.51 2.22
CA SER A 111 6.27 12.39 3.15
C SER A 111 5.50 11.12 2.82
N ALA A 112 5.16 10.33 3.83
CA ALA A 112 4.32 9.14 3.64
C ALA A 112 2.89 9.47 3.18
N LEU A 113 2.49 10.74 3.23
CA LEU A 113 1.22 11.23 2.68
C LEU A 113 1.34 11.73 1.23
N ALA A 114 2.54 11.71 0.63
CA ALA A 114 2.70 12.04 -0.77
C ALA A 114 1.93 11.02 -1.64
N PRO A 115 1.01 11.45 -2.52
CA PRO A 115 0.17 10.54 -3.30
C PRO A 115 0.93 9.47 -4.08
N ASP A 116 2.07 9.83 -4.67
CA ASP A 116 2.90 8.88 -5.44
C ASP A 116 3.53 7.79 -4.57
N LEU A 117 3.92 8.12 -3.33
CA LEU A 117 4.48 7.14 -2.39
C LEU A 117 3.39 6.26 -1.79
N LEU A 118 2.22 6.82 -1.47
CA LEU A 118 1.05 6.04 -1.06
C LEU A 118 0.64 5.05 -2.15
N LEU A 119 0.59 5.52 -3.41
CA LEU A 119 0.27 4.69 -4.56
C LEU A 119 1.30 3.57 -4.74
N TRP A 120 2.60 3.87 -4.64
CA TRP A 120 3.64 2.85 -4.76
C TRP A 120 3.48 1.76 -3.70
N VAL A 121 3.36 2.13 -2.42
CA VAL A 121 3.19 1.18 -1.32
C VAL A 121 1.94 0.32 -1.54
N HIS A 122 0.81 0.95 -1.88
CA HIS A 122 -0.43 0.23 -2.18
C HIS A 122 -0.27 -0.72 -3.37
N ALA A 123 0.42 -0.29 -4.43
CA ALA A 123 0.66 -1.09 -5.62
C ALA A 123 1.47 -2.36 -5.32
N THR A 124 2.52 -2.27 -4.49
CA THR A 124 3.31 -3.46 -4.11
C THR A 124 2.47 -4.53 -3.37
N LEU A 125 1.46 -4.11 -2.61
CA LEU A 125 0.56 -5.01 -1.89
C LEU A 125 -0.39 -5.73 -2.87
N ILE A 126 -1.01 -4.98 -3.79
CA ILE A 126 -1.90 -5.53 -4.83
C ILE A 126 -1.15 -6.54 -5.69
N ASP A 127 0.01 -6.16 -6.19
CA ASP A 127 0.82 -6.99 -7.08
C ASP A 127 1.29 -8.28 -6.39
N SER A 128 1.77 -8.16 -5.16
CA SER A 128 2.19 -9.32 -4.36
C SER A 128 1.02 -10.23 -4.01
N ALA A 129 -0.16 -9.68 -3.71
CA ALA A 129 -1.35 -10.47 -3.43
C ALA A 129 -1.80 -11.26 -4.67
N ILE A 130 -1.88 -10.62 -5.84
CA ILE A 130 -2.27 -11.30 -7.09
C ILE A 130 -1.26 -12.39 -7.46
N LEU A 131 0.04 -12.09 -7.40
CA LEU A 131 1.09 -13.06 -7.71
C LEU A 131 1.00 -14.28 -6.77
N THR A 132 0.88 -14.03 -5.47
CA THR A 132 0.87 -15.10 -4.46
C THR A 132 -0.39 -15.95 -4.57
N TYR A 133 -1.56 -15.32 -4.76
CA TYR A 133 -2.82 -16.04 -4.98
C TYR A 133 -2.75 -16.94 -6.22
N ARG A 134 -2.27 -16.41 -7.36
CA ARG A 134 -2.11 -17.17 -8.61
C ARG A 134 -1.13 -18.34 -8.48
N THR A 135 -0.11 -18.18 -7.65
CA THR A 135 0.94 -19.18 -7.47
C THR A 135 0.49 -20.33 -6.57
N PHE A 136 -0.24 -20.04 -5.48
CA PHE A 136 -0.47 -21.01 -4.40
C PHE A 136 -1.93 -21.40 -4.19
N VAL A 137 -2.89 -20.64 -4.72
CA VAL A 137 -4.32 -20.86 -4.44
C VAL A 137 -5.06 -21.26 -5.70
N ALA A 138 -5.19 -20.34 -6.66
CA ALA A 138 -5.98 -20.54 -7.86
C ALA A 138 -5.65 -19.51 -8.95
N PRO A 139 -5.87 -19.83 -10.24
CA PRO A 139 -5.80 -18.83 -11.29
C PRO A 139 -6.80 -17.69 -11.07
N LEU A 140 -6.44 -16.48 -11.54
CA LEU A 140 -7.34 -15.34 -11.67
C LEU A 140 -7.39 -14.93 -13.13
N SER A 141 -8.58 -14.98 -13.72
CA SER A 141 -8.84 -14.46 -15.06
C SER A 141 -8.48 -12.97 -15.16
N PRO A 142 -8.26 -12.43 -16.37
CA PRO A 142 -8.03 -10.99 -16.55
C PRO A 142 -9.15 -10.12 -15.98
N ALA A 143 -10.40 -10.57 -16.08
CA ALA A 143 -11.57 -9.85 -15.54
C ALA A 143 -11.58 -9.85 -14.01
N GLU A 144 -11.26 -10.98 -13.37
CA GLU A 144 -11.16 -11.04 -11.90
C GLU A 144 -9.98 -10.23 -11.37
N ALA A 145 -8.85 -10.20 -12.09
CA ALA A 145 -7.71 -9.36 -11.71
C ALA A 145 -8.05 -7.87 -11.81
N ASP A 146 -8.77 -7.43 -12.85
CA ASP A 146 -9.27 -6.06 -12.94
C ASP A 146 -10.29 -5.74 -11.84
N ASP A 147 -11.24 -6.65 -11.56
CA ASP A 147 -12.23 -6.46 -10.50
C ASP A 147 -11.58 -6.37 -9.11
N TYR A 148 -10.62 -7.27 -8.80
CA TYR A 148 -9.79 -7.19 -7.60
C TYR A 148 -9.11 -5.83 -7.49
N TYR A 149 -8.45 -5.40 -8.57
CA TYR A 149 -7.78 -4.11 -8.63
C TYR A 149 -8.74 -2.94 -8.38
N GLN A 150 -9.91 -2.89 -9.05
CA GLN A 150 -10.89 -1.83 -8.81
C GLN A 150 -11.38 -1.80 -7.36
N GLN A 151 -11.57 -2.95 -6.74
CA GLN A 151 -12.01 -3.04 -5.34
C GLN A 151 -10.93 -2.53 -4.37
N THR A 152 -9.65 -2.80 -4.65
CA THR A 152 -8.54 -2.31 -3.80
C THR A 152 -8.40 -0.79 -3.78
N LYS A 153 -8.76 -0.09 -4.87
CA LYS A 153 -8.73 1.38 -4.92
C LYS A 153 -9.58 2.03 -3.84
N ARG A 154 -10.68 1.39 -3.40
CA ARG A 154 -11.51 1.91 -2.30
C ARG A 154 -10.70 2.03 -1.00
N VAL A 155 -9.89 1.02 -0.69
CA VAL A 155 -8.97 1.05 0.44
C VAL A 155 -7.90 2.11 0.22
N GLY A 156 -7.30 2.15 -0.97
CA GLY A 156 -6.29 3.17 -1.29
C GLY A 156 -6.80 4.60 -1.13
N SER A 157 -8.04 4.90 -1.53
CA SER A 157 -8.67 6.21 -1.32
C SER A 157 -8.85 6.56 0.16
N LEU A 158 -9.24 5.58 0.99
CA LEU A 158 -9.34 5.78 2.45
C LEU A 158 -7.98 6.06 3.10
N LEU A 159 -6.90 5.57 2.49
CA LEU A 159 -5.52 5.82 2.89
C LEU A 159 -4.95 7.12 2.30
N GLY A 160 -5.76 7.92 1.61
CA GLY A 160 -5.41 9.25 1.14
C GLY A 160 -4.93 9.34 -0.31
N ILE A 161 -4.97 8.25 -1.09
CA ILE A 161 -4.63 8.28 -2.52
C ILE A 161 -5.78 8.97 -3.29
N PRO A 162 -5.54 10.11 -3.96
CA PRO A 162 -6.59 10.76 -4.74
C PRO A 162 -6.98 9.90 -5.94
N HIS A 163 -8.28 9.82 -6.24
CA HIS A 163 -8.79 8.98 -7.33
C HIS A 163 -8.07 9.14 -8.68
N PRO A 164 -7.70 10.36 -9.13
CA PRO A 164 -6.96 10.55 -10.38
C PRO A 164 -5.56 9.94 -10.41
N HIS A 165 -4.97 9.60 -9.26
CA HIS A 165 -3.64 8.97 -9.21
C HIS A 165 -3.70 7.48 -9.52
N PHE A 166 -4.85 6.82 -9.39
CA PHE A 166 -4.93 5.39 -9.70
C PHE A 166 -4.87 5.16 -11.21
N PRO A 167 -4.01 4.23 -11.68
CA PRO A 167 -4.17 3.65 -13.00
C PRO A 167 -5.60 3.16 -13.23
N ARG A 168 -6.13 3.35 -14.44
CA ARG A 168 -7.57 3.16 -14.67
C ARG A 168 -7.94 1.68 -14.61
N ARG A 169 -7.18 0.82 -15.28
CA ARG A 169 -7.37 -0.64 -15.35
C ARG A 169 -6.16 -1.40 -14.81
N PHE A 170 -6.33 -2.69 -14.57
CA PHE A 170 -5.23 -3.55 -14.15
C PHE A 170 -4.07 -3.58 -15.16
N ALA A 171 -4.36 -3.49 -16.46
CA ALA A 171 -3.31 -3.35 -17.48
C ALA A 171 -2.50 -2.05 -17.32
N ASP A 172 -3.16 -0.93 -17.03
CA ASP A 172 -2.50 0.36 -16.78
C ASP A 172 -1.68 0.30 -15.48
N PHE A 173 -2.16 -0.44 -14.49
CA PHE A 173 -1.46 -0.71 -13.25
C PHE A 173 -0.18 -1.53 -13.46
N GLN A 174 -0.22 -2.54 -14.33
CA GLN A 174 0.97 -3.31 -14.69
C GLN A 174 2.01 -2.41 -15.39
N ALA A 175 1.58 -1.57 -16.32
CA ALA A 175 2.46 -0.60 -16.97
C ALA A 175 3.07 0.40 -15.96
N TYR A 176 2.29 0.84 -14.97
CA TYR A 176 2.78 1.67 -13.87
C TYR A 176 3.87 0.95 -13.04
N LEU A 177 3.66 -0.32 -12.69
CA LEU A 177 4.66 -1.10 -11.96
C LEU A 177 5.97 -1.22 -12.74
N GLU A 178 5.89 -1.54 -14.04
CA GLU A 178 7.05 -1.65 -14.92
C GLU A 178 7.82 -0.32 -14.97
N ALA A 179 7.12 0.80 -15.12
CA ALA A 179 7.75 2.13 -15.13
C ALA A 179 8.43 2.47 -13.78
N MET A 180 7.79 2.11 -12.65
CA MET A 180 8.37 2.32 -11.33
C MET A 180 9.65 1.50 -11.14
N LEU A 181 9.62 0.22 -11.53
CA LEU A 181 10.76 -0.70 -11.44
C LEU A 181 11.90 -0.33 -12.41
N ALA A 182 11.59 0.23 -13.57
CA ALA A 182 12.58 0.69 -14.54
C ALA A 182 13.18 2.07 -14.19
N GLY A 183 12.55 2.82 -13.28
CA GLY A 183 12.94 4.19 -12.96
C GLY A 183 13.11 4.41 -11.45
N PRO A 184 12.12 5.02 -10.74
CA PRO A 184 12.26 5.46 -9.35
C PRO A 184 12.67 4.41 -8.31
N VAL A 185 12.39 3.13 -8.55
CA VAL A 185 12.70 2.05 -7.61
C VAL A 185 14.15 1.60 -7.81
N GLN A 186 15.07 2.38 -7.26
CA GLN A 186 16.50 2.08 -7.24
C GLN A 186 16.95 1.91 -5.79
N PRO A 187 17.13 0.66 -5.29
CA PRO A 187 17.54 0.45 -3.91
C PRO A 187 18.86 1.17 -3.63
N ASP A 188 18.88 2.03 -2.61
CA ASP A 188 20.09 2.68 -2.13
C ASP A 188 20.76 1.87 -1.01
N ALA A 189 21.75 2.46 -0.33
CA ALA A 189 22.40 1.80 0.79
C ALA A 189 21.44 1.52 1.97
N THR A 190 20.46 2.40 2.19
CA THR A 190 19.44 2.24 3.24
C THR A 190 18.48 1.11 2.89
N GLY A 191 17.94 1.09 1.67
CA GLY A 191 17.08 0.02 1.18
C GLY A 191 17.75 -1.35 1.23
N ARG A 192 19.01 -1.45 0.80
CA ARG A 192 19.80 -2.70 0.89
C ARG A 192 20.02 -3.17 2.34
N ARG A 193 20.29 -2.25 3.27
CA ARG A 193 20.45 -2.57 4.69
C ARG A 193 19.14 -3.08 5.30
N LEU A 194 18.02 -2.42 4.99
CA LEU A 194 16.69 -2.85 5.45
C LEU A 194 16.30 -4.22 4.87
N ALA A 195 16.62 -4.47 3.60
CA ALA A 195 16.34 -5.75 2.94
C ALA A 195 16.96 -6.95 3.65
N ALA A 196 18.13 -6.79 4.29
CA ALA A 196 18.76 -7.87 5.05
C ALA A 196 17.86 -8.37 6.20
N ALA A 197 17.15 -7.46 6.89
CA ALA A 197 16.21 -7.82 7.96
C ALA A 197 14.91 -8.45 7.43
N VAL A 198 14.53 -8.18 6.17
CA VAL A 198 13.37 -8.84 5.53
C VAL A 198 13.74 -10.26 5.07
N LEU A 199 14.94 -10.43 4.53
CA LEU A 199 15.43 -11.71 4.01
C LEU A 199 15.91 -12.66 5.10
N ARG A 200 16.30 -12.12 6.26
CA ARG A 200 16.82 -12.84 7.43
C ARG A 200 16.21 -12.24 8.70
N PRO A 201 14.90 -12.47 8.93
CA PRO A 201 14.15 -11.90 10.04
C PRO A 201 14.54 -12.48 11.40
#